data_AF-D0P4X2-F1
#
_entry.id   AF-D0P4X2-F1
#
_cell.length_a   1.000
_cell.length_b   1.000
_cell.length_c   1.000
_cell.angle_alpha   90.00
_cell.angle_beta   90.00
_cell.angle_gamma   90.00
#
_symmetry.space_group_name_H-M   'P 1'
#
loop_
_entity.id
_entity.type
_entity.pdbx_description
1 polymer ?
#
loop_
_entity_poly.entity_id
_entity_poly.type
_entity_poly.pdbx_seq_one_letter_code
_entity_poly.pdbx_strand_id
1 'polypeptide(L)'
;MADCSDDVRLTGRYGGTNLLDLPDEMLSDLLQLSLIYLGVHVNFKTIASLTGVPNLQSFTLAWTNQIRELPNFDNVPKPLPRLE
;
A
#
# COMPACT_ATOMS: atom_id res chain seq x y z
N MET A 1 -6.98 17.64 -23.45
CA MET A 1 -6.82 18.09 -22.06
C MET A 1 -6.92 16.83 -21.20
N ALA A 2 -5.79 16.21 -20.85
CA ALA A 2 -5.78 15.10 -19.91
C ALA A 2 -5.60 15.73 -18.53
N ASP A 3 -6.60 15.56 -17.68
CA ASP A 3 -6.53 15.91 -16.27
C ASP A 3 -5.58 14.90 -15.60
N CYS A 4 -4.30 15.27 -15.47
CA CYS A 4 -3.35 14.52 -14.67
C CYS A 4 -3.64 14.82 -13.20
N SER A 5 -4.63 14.15 -12.63
CA SER A 5 -4.69 14.01 -11.18
C SER A 5 -3.42 13.24 -10.78
N ASP A 6 -2.49 13.89 -10.08
CA ASP A 6 -1.20 13.33 -9.66
C ASP A 6 -1.41 12.19 -8.64
N ASP A 7 -1.81 11.03 -9.13
CA ASP A 7 -2.08 9.81 -8.37
C ASP A 7 -0.77 9.06 -8.13
N VAL A 8 -0.20 9.16 -6.93
CA VAL A 8 1.06 8.48 -6.59
C VAL A 8 0.76 7.01 -6.26
N ARG A 9 1.51 6.10 -6.90
CA ARG A 9 1.34 4.65 -6.75
C ARG A 9 2.64 3.96 -6.38
N LEU A 10 2.56 3.07 -5.40
CA LEU A 10 3.65 2.15 -5.06
C LEU A 10 3.29 0.78 -5.61
N THR A 11 4.09 0.31 -6.57
CA THR A 11 3.92 -1.02 -7.15
C THR A 11 5.19 -1.83 -7.00
N GLY A 12 5.03 -3.05 -6.50
CA GLY A 12 6.11 -4.02 -6.47
C GLY A 12 6.35 -4.60 -7.86
N ARG A 13 7.61 -4.89 -8.18
CA ARG A 13 7.93 -5.61 -9.42
C ARG A 13 7.39 -7.03 -9.32
N TYR A 14 6.42 -7.37 -10.17
CA TYR A 14 5.81 -8.70 -10.23
C TYR A 14 6.86 -9.82 -10.25
N GLY A 15 6.73 -10.77 -9.32
CA GLY A 15 7.63 -11.92 -9.20
C GLY A 15 9.02 -11.59 -8.64
N GLY A 16 9.26 -10.35 -8.22
CA GLY A 16 10.51 -9.93 -7.61
C GLY A 16 10.70 -10.57 -6.23
N THR A 17 11.84 -11.22 -6.02
CA THR A 17 12.16 -11.92 -4.76
C THR A 17 12.99 -11.07 -3.78
N ASN A 18 13.41 -9.87 -4.21
CA ASN A 18 14.31 -8.99 -3.45
C ASN A 18 13.57 -8.05 -2.49
N LEU A 19 12.25 -7.91 -2.63
CA LEU A 19 11.45 -7.12 -1.70
C LEU A 19 11.16 -7.98 -0.46
N LEU A 20 11.89 -7.70 0.62
CA LEU A 20 11.82 -8.44 1.88
C LEU A 20 10.94 -7.72 2.90
N ASP A 21 11.04 -6.39 2.93
CA ASP A 21 10.42 -5.55 3.95
C ASP A 21 10.11 -4.16 3.38
N LEU A 22 9.08 -3.55 3.95
CA LEU A 22 8.72 -2.15 3.73
C LEU A 22 8.79 -1.47 5.10
N PRO A 23 9.83 -0.68 5.39
CA PRO A 23 10.01 -0.06 6.69
C PRO A 23 9.10 1.17 6.88
N ASP A 24 8.73 1.45 8.14
CA ASP A 24 7.71 2.44 8.51
C ASP A 24 8.01 3.86 7.97
N GLU A 25 9.28 4.25 7.98
CA GLU A 25 9.73 5.55 7.49
C GLU A 25 9.44 5.77 6.00
N MET A 26 9.29 4.71 5.20
CA MET A 26 9.03 4.84 3.76
C MET A 26 7.62 5.35 3.45
N LEU A 27 6.64 5.07 4.31
CA LEU A 27 5.24 5.48 4.10
C LEU A 27 4.84 6.69 4.94
N SER A 28 5.70 7.13 5.87
CA SER A 28 5.33 8.08 6.92
C SER A 28 4.86 9.46 6.42
N ASP A 29 5.32 9.91 5.25
CA ASP A 29 5.01 11.23 4.70
C ASP A 29 4.41 11.20 3.29
N LEU A 30 3.94 10.04 2.84
CA LEU A 30 3.43 9.85 1.48
C LEU A 30 1.95 10.25 1.37
N LEU A 31 1.67 11.54 1.61
CA LEU A 31 0.32 12.08 1.62
C LEU A 31 -0.43 11.91 0.30
N GLN A 32 0.26 11.80 -0.84
CA GLN A 32 -0.37 11.66 -2.16
C GLN A 32 -0.55 10.19 -2.58
N LEU A 33 -0.07 9.24 -1.77
CA LEU A 33 -0.13 7.83 -2.12
C LEU A 33 -1.56 7.32 -2.02
N SER A 34 -2.10 6.90 -3.16
CA SER A 34 -3.48 6.41 -3.28
C SER A 34 -3.56 4.90 -3.44
N LEU A 35 -2.50 4.27 -3.93
CA LEU A 35 -2.48 2.85 -4.23
C LEU A 35 -1.15 2.19 -3.88
N ILE A 36 -1.25 1.06 -3.18
CA ILE A 36 -0.16 0.11 -2.97
C ILE A 36 -0.59 -1.24 -3.56
N TYR A 37 0.22 -1.76 -4.49
CA TYR A 37 0.02 -3.08 -5.06
C TYR A 37 1.32 -3.90 -4.98
N LEU A 38 1.30 -4.96 -4.18
CA LEU A 38 2.41 -5.88 -4.01
C LEU A 38 1.97 -7.28 -4.45
N GLY A 39 2.34 -7.65 -5.69
CA GLY A 39 1.98 -8.93 -6.31
C GLY A 39 3.17 -9.87 -6.46
N VAL A 40 3.01 -11.11 -6.00
CA VAL A 40 3.98 -12.21 -6.12
C VAL A 40 5.32 -11.85 -5.49
N HIS A 41 5.28 -11.44 -4.22
CA HIS A 41 6.47 -11.19 -3.40
C HIS A 41 6.55 -12.24 -2.28
N VAL A 42 7.06 -13.42 -2.63
CA VAL A 42 7.06 -14.60 -1.76
C VAL A 42 7.99 -14.49 -0.55
N ASN A 43 8.94 -13.55 -0.55
CA ASN A 43 9.87 -13.34 0.56
C ASN A 43 9.50 -12.12 1.41
N PHE A 44 8.42 -11.41 1.07
CA PHE A 44 8.01 -10.19 1.75
C PHE A 44 7.34 -10.50 3.08
N LYS A 45 7.91 -10.00 4.18
CA LYS A 45 7.59 -10.39 5.55
C LYS A 45 6.84 -9.32 6.34
N THR A 46 7.25 -8.06 6.16
CA THR A 46 6.81 -6.96 7.01
C THR A 46 6.26 -5.82 6.18
N ILE A 47 5.07 -5.36 6.55
CA ILE A 47 4.41 -4.20 5.95
C ILE A 47 4.57 -3.03 6.91
N ALA A 48 4.99 -1.88 6.38
CA ALA A 48 5.01 -0.61 7.09
C ALA A 48 3.61 -0.20 7.58
N SER A 49 3.56 0.53 8.68
CA SER A 49 2.36 1.23 9.14
C SER A 49 1.78 2.10 8.03
N LEU A 50 0.45 2.02 7.83
CA LEU A 50 -0.27 2.85 6.87
C LEU A 50 -0.71 4.20 7.46
N THR A 51 -0.20 4.55 8.64
CA THR A 51 -0.59 5.77 9.36
C THR A 51 -0.19 7.07 8.65
N GLY A 52 0.86 7.03 7.82
CA GLY A 52 1.40 8.18 7.06
C GLY A 52 0.79 8.39 5.67
N VAL A 53 -0.17 7.55 5.26
CA VAL A 53 -0.79 7.56 3.91
C VAL A 53 -2.29 7.84 3.98
N PRO A 54 -2.70 9.05 4.42
CA PRO A 54 -4.10 9.38 4.68
C PRO A 54 -4.99 9.42 3.43
N ASN A 55 -4.42 9.40 2.22
CA ASN A 55 -5.18 9.35 0.97
C ASN A 55 -5.17 7.96 0.32
N LEU A 56 -4.71 6.92 1.03
CA LEU A 56 -4.65 5.57 0.51
C LEU A 56 -6.08 5.04 0.26
N GLN A 57 -6.38 4.76 -1.01
CA GLN A 57 -7.68 4.25 -1.46
C GLN A 57 -7.64 2.73 -1.69
N SER A 58 -6.49 2.19 -2.07
CA SER A 58 -6.34 0.76 -2.36
C SER A 58 -5.04 0.20 -1.81
N PHE A 59 -5.16 -0.90 -1.09
CA PHE A 59 -4.04 -1.70 -0.59
C PHE A 59 -4.25 -3.15 -0.99
N THR A 60 -3.40 -3.66 -1.87
CA THR A 60 -3.50 -5.04 -2.38
C THR A 60 -2.21 -5.81 -2.14
N LEU A 61 -2.38 -6.98 -1.51
CA LEU A 61 -1.36 -7.98 -1.32
C LEU A 61 -1.80 -9.25 -2.05
N ALA A 62 -1.04 -9.68 -3.05
CA ALA A 62 -1.34 -10.88 -3.82
C ALA A 62 -0.14 -11.82 -3.81
N TRP A 63 -0.33 -13.09 -3.40
CA TRP A 63 0.76 -14.08 -3.31
C TRP A 63 1.97 -13.59 -2.48
N THR A 64 1.70 -12.98 -1.33
CA THR A 64 2.71 -12.54 -0.35
C THR A 64 2.71 -13.48 0.85
N ASN A 65 3.31 -14.66 0.68
CA ASN A 65 3.08 -15.81 1.57
C ASN A 65 3.78 -15.73 2.93
N GLN A 66 4.65 -14.75 3.16
CA GLN A 66 5.44 -14.64 4.39
C GLN A 66 4.93 -13.57 5.36
N ILE A 67 3.91 -12.81 4.96
CA ILE A 67 3.25 -11.83 5.83
C ILE A 67 2.45 -12.57 6.89
N ARG A 68 2.74 -12.27 8.16
CA ARG A 68 2.06 -12.88 9.32
C ARG A 68 1.14 -11.91 10.04
N GLU A 69 1.42 -10.61 9.92
CA GLU A 69 0.72 -9.54 10.59
C GLU A 69 0.38 -8.46 9.57
N LEU A 70 -0.82 -7.89 9.69
CA LEU A 70 -1.25 -6.74 8.90
C LEU A 70 -0.89 -5.45 9.65
N PRO A 71 -0.60 -4.35 8.93
CA PRO A 71 -0.27 -3.07 9.55
C PRO A 71 -1.49 -2.46 10.25
N ASN A 72 -1.25 -1.43 11.06
CA ASN A 72 -2.33 -0.61 11.59
C ASN A 72 -3.02 0.19 10.46
N PHE A 73 -4.36 0.23 10.48
CA PHE A 73 -5.22 0.95 9.53
C PHE A 73 -5.92 2.20 10.12
N ASP A 74 -5.58 2.64 11.33
CA ASP A 74 -6.30 3.69 12.08
C ASP A 74 -6.47 5.02 11.30
N ASN A 75 -5.54 5.35 10.40
CA ASN A 75 -5.60 6.56 9.57
C ASN A 75 -5.96 6.33 8.10
N VAL A 76 -6.35 5.10 7.73
CA VAL A 76 -6.79 4.82 6.35
C VAL A 76 -8.24 5.30 6.20
N PRO A 77 -8.57 6.07 5.12
CA PRO A 77 -9.91 6.54 4.87
C PRO A 77 -10.93 5.41 4.92
N LYS A 78 -11.96 5.57 5.75
CA LYS A 78 -13.13 4.68 5.67
C LYS A 78 -13.84 4.97 4.34
N PRO A 79 -14.22 3.94 3.57
CA PRO A 79 -14.97 4.15 2.35
C PRO A 79 -16.25 4.91 2.66
N LEU A 80 -16.57 5.90 1.83
CA LEU A 80 -17.82 6.63 1.94
C LEU A 80 -18.99 5.62 1.88
N PRO A 81 -20.03 5.78 2.72
CA PRO A 81 -21.19 4.90 2.64
C PRO A 81 -21.75 4.95 1.23
N ARG A 82 -21.88 3.78 0.59
CA ARG A 82 -22.51 3.67 -0.72
C ARG A 82 -23.97 4.09 -0.54
N LEU A 83 -24.36 5.20 -1.16
CA LEU A 83 -25.75 5.58 -1.29
C LEU A 83 -26.40 4.57 -2.25
N GLU A 84 -27.26 3.71 -1.71
CA GLU A 84 -28.12 2.80 -2.49
C GLU A 84 -29.40 3.51 -2.93
#